data_AF-A0A7Z9I7N3-F1
#
_entry.id   AF-A0A7Z9I7N3-F1
#
_cell.length_a   1.000
_cell.length_b   1.000
_cell.length_c   1.000
_cell.angle_alpha   90.00
_cell.angle_beta   90.00
_cell.angle_gamma   90.00
#
_symmetry.space_group_name_H-M   'P 1'
#
loop_
_entity.id
_entity.type
_entity.pdbx_description
1 polymer ?
#
loop_
_entity_poly.entity_id
_entity_poly.type
_entity_poly.pdbx_seq_one_letter_code
_entity_poly.pdbx_strand_id
1 'polypeptide(L)'
;MKNFRRISGLLIDLEGVLYSDNKLIKGAIEIINTIGKHNSRIRFLTNTTTASVKQILEKLKNFNFNIFKEEIFSPIIATRNYLTQNNLKKFVL
;
A
#
# COMPACT_ATOMS: atom_id res chain seq x y z
N MET A 1 -22.44 -13.57 -2.80
CA MET A 1 -21.35 -12.57 -2.81
C MET A 1 -21.53 -11.65 -1.60
N LYS A 2 -20.50 -11.49 -0.75
CA LYS A 2 -20.58 -10.65 0.47
C LYS A 2 -20.76 -9.17 0.08
N ASN A 3 -21.62 -8.46 0.81
CA ASN A 3 -22.12 -7.13 0.47
C ASN A 3 -21.09 -6.05 0.86
N PHE A 4 -20.18 -5.68 -0.05
CA PHE A 4 -19.20 -4.60 0.17
C PHE A 4 -19.81 -3.19 0.26
N ARG A 5 -21.14 -3.06 0.09
CA ARG A 5 -21.88 -1.78 0.03
C ARG A 5 -21.77 -0.87 1.27
N ARG A 6 -21.23 -1.35 2.39
CA ARG A 6 -21.01 -0.54 3.62
C ARG A 6 -19.54 -0.23 3.93
N ILE A 7 -18.60 -0.69 3.11
CA ILE A 7 -17.17 -0.48 3.35
C ILE A 7 -16.71 0.72 2.52
N SER A 8 -16.32 1.81 3.19
CA SER A 8 -15.85 3.04 2.53
C SER A 8 -14.43 2.94 1.98
N GLY A 9 -13.65 1.95 2.43
CA GLY A 9 -12.30 1.69 1.96
C GLY A 9 -11.63 0.54 2.70
N LEU A 10 -10.51 0.07 2.16
CA LEU A 10 -9.73 -1.03 2.69
C LEU A 10 -8.26 -0.63 2.85
N LEU A 11 -7.69 -1.03 3.98
CA LEU A 11 -6.26 -0.96 4.25
C LEU A 11 -5.70 -2.36 4.08
N ILE A 12 -4.75 -2.52 3.17
CA ILE A 12 -4.22 -3.83 2.76
C ILE A 12 -2.73 -3.86 3.10
N ASP A 13 -2.32 -4.83 3.93
CA ASP A 13 -0.90 -5.09 4.18
C ASP A 13 -0.22 -5.72 2.94
N LEU A 14 1.10 -5.71 2.90
CA LEU A 14 1.89 -6.16 1.76
C LEU A 14 2.52 -7.55 1.95
N GLU A 15 3.56 -7.65 2.79
CA GLU A 15 4.26 -8.91 3.06
C GLU A 15 3.40 -9.83 3.92
N GLY A 16 3.29 -11.11 3.56
CA GLY A 16 2.38 -12.06 4.19
C GLY A 16 0.91 -11.94 3.75
N VAL A 17 0.55 -10.93 2.94
CA VAL A 17 -0.82 -10.72 2.46
C VAL A 17 -0.93 -10.75 0.94
N LEU A 18 -0.13 -9.95 0.23
CA LEU A 18 -0.09 -9.95 -1.24
C LEU A 18 1.04 -10.84 -1.78
N TYR A 19 2.14 -10.92 -1.05
CA TYR A 19 3.31 -11.73 -1.38
C TYR A 19 4.00 -12.24 -0.12
N SER A 20 4.75 -13.33 -0.23
CA SER A 20 5.66 -13.86 0.80
C SER A 20 6.93 -14.34 0.13
N ASP A 21 8.11 -14.03 0.69
CA ASP A 21 9.41 -14.47 0.17
C ASP A 21 9.61 -14.15 -1.32
N ASN A 22 9.22 -12.94 -1.72
CA ASN A 22 9.22 -12.47 -3.12
C ASN A 22 8.36 -13.32 -4.08
N LYS A 23 7.37 -14.05 -3.58
CA LYS A 23 6.38 -14.78 -4.39
C LYS A 23 4.98 -14.26 -4.13
N LEU A 24 4.19 -14.12 -5.19
CA LEU A 24 2.79 -13.75 -5.09
C LEU A 24 1.99 -14.79 -4.31
N ILE A 25 1.13 -14.31 -3.41
CA ILE A 25 0.11 -15.14 -2.80
C ILE A 25 -1.00 -15.37 -3.84
N LYS A 26 -1.43 -16.63 -3.97
CA LYS A 26 -2.46 -17.02 -4.95
C LYS A 26 -3.76 -16.24 -4.72
N GLY A 27 -4.31 -15.64 -5.77
CA GLY A 27 -5.54 -14.87 -5.69
C GLY A 27 -5.37 -13.39 -5.36
N ALA A 28 -4.15 -12.93 -5.03
CA ALA A 28 -3.90 -11.57 -4.57
C ALA A 28 -4.23 -10.51 -5.65
N ILE A 29 -3.86 -10.78 -6.91
CA ILE A 29 -4.16 -9.85 -8.01
C ILE A 29 -5.66 -9.82 -8.28
N GLU A 30 -6.29 -10.99 -8.33
CA GLU A 30 -7.72 -11.13 -8.63
C GLU A 30 -8.58 -10.40 -7.59
N ILE A 31 -8.24 -10.54 -6.30
CA ILE A 31 -9.01 -9.91 -5.23
C ILE A 31 -8.85 -8.40 -5.23
N ILE A 32 -7.63 -7.89 -5.43
CA ILE A 32 -7.37 -6.43 -5.51
C ILE A 32 -8.11 -5.82 -6.70
N ASN A 33 -8.06 -6.47 -7.86
CA ASN A 33 -8.81 -6.02 -9.04
C ASN A 33 -10.32 -6.07 -8.82
N THR A 34 -10.82 -7.10 -8.14
CA THR A 34 -12.25 -7.22 -7.82
C THR A 34 -12.70 -6.10 -6.89
N ILE A 35 -11.93 -5.82 -5.84
CA ILE A 35 -12.21 -4.74 -4.89
C ILE A 35 -12.16 -3.37 -5.58
N GLY A 36 -11.14 -3.12 -6.40
CA GLY A 36 -10.99 -1.85 -7.12
C GLY A 36 -12.16 -1.55 -8.06
N LYS A 37 -12.76 -2.57 -8.69
CA LYS A 37 -13.97 -2.42 -9.53
C LYS A 37 -15.21 -1.97 -8.76
N HIS A 38 -15.27 -2.21 -7.46
CA HIS A 38 -16.44 -1.86 -6.63
C HIS A 38 -16.40 -0.44 -6.06
N ASN A 39 -15.53 0.44 -6.58
CA ASN A 39 -15.36 1.82 -6.14
C ASN A 39 -14.90 1.94 -4.66
N SER A 40 -14.40 0.84 -4.09
CA SER A 40 -13.82 0.82 -2.75
C SER A 40 -12.42 1.44 -2.82
N ARG A 41 -12.18 2.47 -2.01
CA ARG A 41 -10.85 3.10 -1.90
C ARG A 41 -9.87 2.11 -1.26
N ILE A 42 -8.79 1.76 -1.94
CA ILE A 42 -7.74 0.89 -1.39
C ILE A 42 -6.56 1.76 -0.94
N ARG A 43 -5.97 1.42 0.20
CA ARG A 43 -4.63 1.89 0.57
C ARG A 43 -3.76 0.73 0.99
N PHE A 44 -2.58 0.63 0.40
CA PHE A 44 -1.56 -0.36 0.72
C PHE A 44 -0.71 0.15 1.87
N LEU A 45 -0.70 -0.57 2.98
CA LEU A 45 0.05 -0.24 4.17
C LEU A 45 1.21 -1.22 4.35
N THR A 46 2.33 -0.72 4.84
CA THR A 46 3.45 -1.57 5.26
C THR A 46 4.19 -0.91 6.41
N ASN A 47 4.75 -1.71 7.32
CA ASN A 47 5.59 -1.22 8.41
C ASN A 47 7.09 -1.17 8.06
N THR A 48 7.44 -1.45 6.80
CA THR A 48 8.84 -1.45 6.36
C THR A 48 9.43 -0.03 6.34
N THR A 49 10.60 0.13 6.96
CA THR A 49 11.41 1.36 6.95
C THR A 49 12.64 1.28 6.03
N THR A 50 12.92 0.10 5.48
CA THR A 50 14.11 -0.18 4.66
C THR A 50 13.90 0.02 3.16
N ALA A 51 12.67 0.28 2.72
CA ALA A 51 12.32 0.47 1.32
C ALA A 51 11.58 1.80 1.13
N SER A 52 12.01 2.57 0.14
CA SER A 52 11.30 3.77 -0.29
C SER A 52 9.96 3.41 -0.95
N VAL A 53 9.04 4.38 -0.99
CA VAL A 53 7.76 4.25 -1.69
C VAL A 53 7.96 3.87 -3.17
N LYS A 54 9.01 4.39 -3.80
CA LYS A 54 9.35 4.05 -5.19
C LYS A 54 9.71 2.57 -5.32
N GLN A 55 10.56 2.03 -4.44
CA GLN A 55 10.93 0.61 -4.47
C GLN A 55 9.74 -0.31 -4.23
N ILE A 56 8.84 0.06 -3.31
CA ILE A 56 7.61 -0.69 -3.05
C ILE A 56 6.71 -0.68 -4.29
N LEU A 57 6.52 0.50 -4.92
CA LEU A 57 5.73 0.64 -6.13
C LEU A 57 6.28 -0.22 -7.28
N GLU A 58 7.60 -0.17 -7.52
CA GLU A 58 8.25 -0.99 -8.54
C GLU A 58 8.07 -2.49 -8.26
N LYS A 59 8.27 -2.94 -7.02
CA LYS A 59 8.05 -4.35 -6.63
C LYS A 59 6.62 -4.81 -6.91
N LEU A 60 5.62 -4.00 -6.54
CA LEU A 60 4.22 -4.32 -6.77
C LEU A 60 3.84 -4.28 -8.25
N LYS A 61 4.40 -3.36 -9.03
CA LYS A 61 4.24 -3.34 -10.50
C LYS A 61 4.88 -4.56 -11.17
N ASN A 62 6.03 -5.04 -10.69
CA ASN A 62 6.65 -6.27 -11.18
C ASN A 62 5.79 -7.52 -10.88
N PHE A 63 4.94 -7.45 -9.87
CA PHE A 63 3.89 -8.44 -9.61
C PHE A 63 2.59 -8.19 -10.39
N ASN A 64 2.58 -7.27 -11.35
CA ASN A 64 1.44 -6.90 -12.18
C ASN A 64 0.26 -6.29 -11.41
N PHE A 65 0.49 -5.69 -10.23
CA PHE A 65 -0.52 -4.87 -9.57
C PHE A 65 -0.67 -3.52 -10.29
N ASN A 66 -1.91 -3.16 -10.64
CA ASN A 66 -2.25 -1.84 -11.15
C ASN A 66 -2.48 -0.88 -9.98
N ILE A 67 -1.41 -0.24 -9.51
CA ILE A 67 -1.43 0.62 -8.33
C ILE A 67 -0.72 1.96 -8.59
N PHE A 68 -1.09 2.96 -7.80
CA PHE A 68 -0.52 4.30 -7.84
C PHE A 68 0.30 4.58 -6.57
N LYS A 69 1.26 5.50 -6.68
CA LYS A 69 2.17 5.85 -5.59
C LYS A 69 1.41 6.37 -4.37
N GLU A 70 0.32 7.10 -4.61
CA GLU A 70 -0.53 7.76 -3.63
C GLU A 70 -1.30 6.74 -2.77
N GLU A 71 -1.51 5.54 -3.29
CA GLU A 71 -2.18 4.43 -2.61
C GLU A 71 -1.25 3.72 -1.61
N ILE A 72 0.06 4.01 -1.60
CA ILE A 72 1.01 3.40 -0.67
C ILE A 72 1.17 4.30 0.56
N PHE A 73 1.18 3.70 1.75
CA PHE A 73 1.48 4.35 3.01
C PHE A 73 2.48 3.52 3.82
N SER A 74 3.51 4.18 4.36
CA SER A 74 4.56 3.56 5.17
C SER A 74 5.01 4.49 6.30
N PRO A 75 5.75 3.98 7.30
CA PRO A 75 6.33 4.81 8.36
C PRO A 75 7.14 5.98 7.82
N ILE A 76 7.86 5.82 6.71
CA ILE A 76 8.63 6.91 6.09
C ILE A 76 7.71 8.06 5.65
N ILE A 77 6.56 7.75 5.05
CA ILE A 77 5.55 8.76 4.69
C ILE A 77 4.97 9.39 5.96
N ALA A 78 4.63 8.59 6.96
CA ALA A 78 4.08 9.07 8.23
C ALA A 78 5.03 10.06 8.92
N THR A 79 6.31 9.69 9.05
CA THR A 79 7.36 10.54 9.61
C THR A 79 7.51 11.84 8.82
N ARG A 80 7.63 11.76 7.49
CA ARG A 80 7.72 12.97 6.64
C ARG A 80 6.52 13.89 6.82
N ASN A 81 5.30 13.33 6.84
CA ASN A 81 4.08 14.11 7.03
C ASN A 81 4.06 14.77 8.41
N TYR A 82 4.41 14.02 9.46
CA TYR A 82 4.51 14.55 10.82
C TYR A 82 5.51 15.71 10.91
N LEU A 83 6.72 15.55 10.37
CA LEU A 83 7.74 16.60 10.35
C LEU A 83 7.25 17.86 9.62
N THR A 84 6.59 17.67 8.47
CA THR A 84 6.06 18.78 7.66
C THR A 84 4.93 19.51 8.40
N GLN A 85 3.99 18.78 9.00
CA GLN A 85 2.85 19.34 9.72
C GLN A 85 3.25 20.11 10.98
N ASN A 86 4.35 19.71 11.62
CA ASN A 86 4.88 20.35 12.82
C ASN A 86 5.98 21.38 12.52
N ASN A 87 6.19 21.75 11.24
CA ASN A 87 7.24 22.68 10.80
C ASN A 87 8.65 22.33 11.30
N LEU A 88 8.95 21.04 11.42
CA LEU A 88 10.25 20.55 11.89
C LEU A 88 11.23 20.50 10.70
N LYS A 89 12.19 21.42 10.68
CA LYS A 89 13.04 21.71 9.50
C LYS A 89 14.39 20.99 9.44
N LYS A 90 14.78 20.20 10.45
CA LYS A 90 16.13 19.59 10.50
C LYS A 90 16.13 18.19 11.11
N PHE A 91 16.08 17.17 10.27
CA PHE A 91 16.58 15.83 10.58
C PHE A 91 17.21 15.26 9.31
N VAL A 92 18.47 14.83 9.40
CA VAL A 92 19.13 14.05 8.35
C VAL A 92 18.55 12.64 8.42
N LEU A 93 18.00 12.15 7.31
CA LEU A 93 17.71 10.73 7.09
C LEU A 93 18.61 10.23 5.96
#